data_AF-A0A2U1J3I4-F1
#
_entry.id   AF-A0A2U1J3I4-F1
#
_cell.length_a   1.000
_cell.length_b   1.000
_cell.length_c   1.000
_cell.angle_alpha   90.00
_cell.angle_beta   90.00
_cell.angle_gamma   90.00
#
_symmetry.space_group_name_H-M   'P 1'
#
loop_
_entity.id
_entity.type
_entity.pdbx_description
1 polymer ?
#
loop_
_entity_poly.entity_id
_entity_poly.type
_entity_poly.pdbx_seq_one_letter_code
_entity_poly.pdbx_strand_id
1 'polypeptide(L)'
;MFDLLSYQTISDIFIFSQNPNLALVSKTFYEVSQNTSVQARYFLFGPRKTDEQIADFYSKYKKLKLKEDLAVILTDKMDVELGWFHSIYRRTFQYCWAKCLKKMIGMYKLVIVDETENGTTVIEHHKVKKRKLNEKYDIRPVVNINFNAISGIFSFASKGGSLDFFKTLLEAHNIVIDTEKLYGIPASQMIGGSNL
;
A
#
# COMPACT_ATOMS: atom_id res chain seq x y z
N MET A 1 -35.46 -0.44 15.61
CA MET A 1 -35.00 -1.73 16.18
C MET A 1 -33.49 -1.85 16.16
N PHE A 2 -32.82 -1.48 15.05
CA PHE A 2 -31.35 -1.38 15.01
C PHE A 2 -30.79 -0.18 15.80
N ASP A 3 -31.64 0.79 16.16
CA ASP A 3 -31.25 2.01 16.90
C ASP A 3 -30.76 1.74 18.33
N LEU A 4 -30.96 0.53 18.84
CA LEU A 4 -30.45 0.08 20.15
C LEU A 4 -29.02 -0.49 20.06
N LEU A 5 -28.53 -0.78 18.86
CA LEU A 5 -27.18 -1.31 18.66
C LEU A 5 -26.16 -0.18 18.55
N SER A 6 -24.97 -0.41 19.09
CA SER A 6 -23.87 0.53 18.92
C SER A 6 -23.45 0.63 17.43
N TYR A 7 -22.90 1.78 17.04
CA TYR A 7 -22.35 1.97 15.69
C TYR A 7 -21.32 0.90 15.32
N GLN A 8 -20.49 0.49 16.29
CA GLN A 8 -19.50 -0.57 16.11
C GLN A 8 -20.18 -1.91 15.79
N THR A 9 -21.21 -2.29 16.54
CA THR A 9 -21.97 -3.52 16.29
C THR A 9 -22.61 -3.52 14.91
N ILE A 10 -23.21 -2.40 14.49
CA ILE A 10 -23.82 -2.26 13.16
C ILE A 10 -22.76 -2.35 12.06
N SER A 11 -21.59 -1.73 12.27
CA SER A 11 -20.44 -1.84 11.36
C SER A 11 -19.98 -3.27 11.19
N ASP A 12 -19.88 -4.02 12.29
CA ASP A 12 -19.47 -5.42 12.28
C ASP A 12 -20.50 -6.30 11.58
N ILE A 13 -21.81 -6.10 11.82
CA ILE A 13 -22.88 -6.80 11.08
C ILE A 13 -22.76 -6.53 9.57
N PHE A 14 -22.55 -5.27 9.17
CA PHE A 14 -22.40 -4.90 7.77
C PHE A 14 -21.21 -5.60 7.11
N ILE A 15 -20.06 -5.65 7.80
CA ILE A 15 -18.84 -6.29 7.30
C ILE A 15 -19.00 -7.81 7.22
N PHE A 16 -19.47 -8.46 8.30
CA PHE A 16 -19.54 -9.91 8.39
C PHE A 16 -20.63 -10.51 7.49
N SER A 17 -21.73 -9.79 7.27
CA SER A 17 -22.80 -10.25 6.37
C SER A 17 -22.39 -10.28 4.90
N GLN A 18 -21.38 -9.49 4.50
CA GLN A 18 -20.99 -9.30 3.10
C GLN A 18 -22.18 -8.97 2.17
N ASN A 19 -23.20 -8.29 2.71
CA ASN A 19 -24.44 -7.98 2.01
C ASN A 19 -24.63 -6.45 1.88
N PRO A 20 -24.34 -5.85 0.71
CA PRO A 20 -24.48 -4.41 0.52
C PRO A 20 -25.94 -3.93 0.60
N ASN A 21 -26.93 -4.80 0.45
CA ASN A 21 -28.34 -4.44 0.55
C ASN A 21 -28.74 -4.00 1.96
N LEU A 22 -27.94 -4.32 2.99
CA LEU A 22 -28.16 -3.79 4.34
C LEU A 22 -28.14 -2.27 4.37
N ALA A 23 -27.38 -1.61 3.48
CA ALA A 23 -27.38 -0.16 3.35
C ALA A 23 -28.77 0.44 3.01
N LEU A 24 -29.69 -0.37 2.48
CA LEU A 24 -31.06 0.03 2.14
C LEU A 24 -32.05 -0.20 3.30
N VAL A 25 -31.64 -0.92 4.34
CA VAL A 25 -32.53 -1.32 5.44
C VAL A 25 -32.75 -0.18 6.44
N SER A 26 -31.74 0.65 6.68
CA SER A 26 -31.85 1.78 7.62
C SER A 26 -30.83 2.88 7.32
N LYS A 27 -31.08 4.08 7.84
CA LYS A 27 -30.15 5.21 7.77
C LYS A 27 -28.78 4.88 8.39
N THR A 28 -28.76 4.19 9.53
CA THR A 28 -27.50 3.85 10.21
C THR A 28 -26.66 2.87 9.40
N PHE A 29 -27.27 1.84 8.80
CA PHE A 29 -26.55 0.95 7.88
C PHE A 29 -26.07 1.70 6.63
N TYR A 30 -26.85 2.64 6.11
CA TYR A 30 -26.42 3.50 5.02
C TYR A 30 -25.16 4.29 5.43
N GLU A 31 -25.19 4.99 6.56
CA GLU A 31 -24.05 5.78 7.07
C GLU A 31 -22.80 4.91 7.31
N VAL A 32 -22.97 3.73 7.91
CA VAL A 32 -21.92 2.71 8.06
C VAL A 32 -21.33 2.30 6.71
N SER A 33 -22.17 2.05 5.70
CA SER A 33 -21.72 1.65 4.37
C SER A 33 -20.91 2.73 3.64
N GLN A 34 -21.10 4.01 4.01
CA GLN A 34 -20.37 5.13 3.43
C GLN A 34 -19.01 5.39 4.12
N ASN A 35 -18.83 4.89 5.34
CA ASN A 35 -17.60 5.06 6.11
C ASN A 35 -16.42 4.34 5.44
N THR A 36 -15.35 5.07 5.12
CA THR A 36 -14.18 4.53 4.38
C THR A 36 -13.45 3.43 5.15
N SER A 37 -13.34 3.54 6.48
CA SER A 37 -12.71 2.50 7.31
C SER A 37 -13.54 1.23 7.34
N VAL A 38 -14.87 1.35 7.37
CA VAL A 38 -15.79 0.20 7.23
C VAL A 38 -15.67 -0.42 5.85
N GLN A 39 -15.63 0.37 4.78
CA GLN A 39 -15.42 -0.11 3.41
C GLN A 39 -14.09 -0.86 3.25
N ALA A 40 -13.01 -0.37 3.87
CA ALA A 40 -11.72 -1.07 3.87
C ALA A 40 -11.79 -2.41 4.61
N ARG A 41 -12.44 -2.46 5.78
CA ARG A 41 -12.66 -3.71 6.52
C ARG A 41 -13.55 -4.68 5.74
N TYR A 42 -14.60 -4.18 5.10
CA TYR A 42 -15.49 -4.95 4.24
C TYR A 42 -14.71 -5.58 3.07
N PHE A 43 -13.85 -4.80 2.41
CA PHE A 43 -13.01 -5.27 1.31
C PHE A 43 -12.01 -6.35 1.78
N LEU A 44 -11.35 -6.14 2.91
CA LEU A 44 -10.35 -7.07 3.45
C LEU A 44 -10.95 -8.29 4.13
N PHE A 45 -12.27 -8.34 4.33
CA PHE A 45 -12.90 -9.45 5.02
C PHE A 45 -12.78 -10.77 4.23
N GLY A 46 -12.54 -11.86 4.97
CA GLY A 46 -12.34 -13.20 4.43
C GLY A 46 -10.88 -13.52 4.11
N PRO A 47 -10.63 -14.52 3.24
CA PRO A 47 -9.29 -14.89 2.80
C PRO A 47 -8.54 -13.73 2.13
N ARG A 48 -7.21 -13.85 2.09
CA ARG A 48 -6.34 -12.94 1.30
C ARG A 48 -6.83 -12.88 -0.14
N LYS A 49 -6.89 -11.68 -0.69
CA LYS A 49 -7.42 -11.46 -2.02
C LYS A 49 -6.45 -11.97 -3.09
N THR A 50 -7.00 -12.53 -4.16
CA THR A 50 -6.29 -12.78 -5.42
C THR A 50 -6.52 -11.62 -6.39
N ASP A 51 -5.78 -11.61 -7.50
CA ASP A 51 -5.94 -10.60 -8.55
C ASP A 51 -7.37 -10.57 -9.10
N GLU A 52 -7.97 -11.74 -9.35
CA GLU A 52 -9.33 -11.88 -9.88
C GLU A 52 -10.36 -11.33 -8.91
N GLN A 53 -10.22 -11.64 -7.61
CA GLN A 53 -11.15 -11.17 -6.59
C GLN A 53 -11.15 -9.65 -6.46
N ILE A 54 -9.99 -9.00 -6.65
CA ILE A 54 -9.88 -7.54 -6.66
C ILE A 54 -10.57 -6.96 -7.90
N ALA A 55 -10.33 -7.56 -9.07
CA ALA A 55 -10.95 -7.13 -10.32
C ALA A 55 -12.48 -7.25 -10.25
N ASP A 56 -13.00 -8.37 -9.75
CA ASP A 56 -14.43 -8.63 -9.55
C ASP A 56 -15.05 -7.61 -8.59
N PHE A 57 -14.40 -7.37 -7.45
CA PHE A 57 -14.86 -6.40 -6.47
C PHE A 57 -15.01 -5.00 -7.08
N TYR A 58 -14.00 -4.51 -7.79
CA TYR A 58 -14.04 -3.17 -8.38
C TYR A 58 -14.91 -3.07 -9.63
N SER A 59 -15.16 -4.18 -10.31
CA SER A 59 -16.13 -4.26 -11.40
C SER A 59 -17.56 -4.09 -10.88
N LYS A 60 -17.86 -4.72 -9.72
CA LYS A 60 -19.14 -4.57 -9.01
C LYS A 60 -19.29 -3.19 -8.35
N TYR A 61 -18.23 -2.71 -7.70
CA TYR A 61 -18.24 -1.48 -6.91
C TYR A 61 -17.36 -0.38 -7.54
N LYS A 62 -17.73 0.06 -8.75
CA LYS A 62 -16.94 1.02 -9.55
C LYS A 62 -16.61 2.33 -8.83
N LYS A 63 -17.51 2.84 -7.98
CA LYS A 63 -17.26 4.06 -7.19
C LYS A 63 -16.13 3.87 -6.18
N LEU A 64 -16.02 2.69 -5.57
CA LEU A 64 -14.94 2.38 -4.63
C LEU A 64 -13.59 2.26 -5.34
N LYS A 65 -13.59 1.88 -6.62
CA LYS A 65 -12.37 1.86 -7.45
C LYS A 65 -11.70 3.23 -7.52
N LEU A 66 -12.50 4.31 -7.50
CA LEU A 66 -12.07 5.70 -7.68
C LEU A 66 -11.80 6.43 -6.35
N LYS A 67 -11.98 5.77 -5.21
CA LYS A 67 -11.90 6.39 -3.88
C LYS A 67 -10.47 6.31 -3.34
N GLU A 68 -9.71 7.40 -3.48
CA GLU A 68 -8.31 7.48 -3.00
C GLU A 68 -8.21 7.14 -1.51
N ASP A 69 -9.05 7.72 -0.65
CA ASP A 69 -8.96 7.49 0.79
C ASP A 69 -9.15 6.01 1.17
N LEU A 70 -9.90 5.24 0.36
CA LEU A 70 -9.99 3.79 0.54
C LEU A 70 -8.65 3.13 0.22
N ALA A 71 -8.04 3.49 -0.91
CA ALA A 71 -6.73 2.98 -1.30
C ALA A 71 -5.64 3.32 -0.27
N VAL A 72 -5.64 4.54 0.28
CA VAL A 72 -4.71 4.97 1.35
C VAL A 72 -4.78 4.05 2.57
N ILE A 73 -5.98 3.64 2.98
CA ILE A 73 -6.15 2.71 4.11
C ILE A 73 -5.66 1.31 3.74
N LEU A 74 -5.86 0.88 2.49
CA LEU A 74 -5.47 -0.44 2.01
C LEU A 74 -3.96 -0.57 1.79
N THR A 75 -3.24 0.52 1.49
CA THR A 75 -1.77 0.52 1.29
C THR A 75 -1.00 -0.13 2.45
N ASP A 76 -1.49 -0.01 3.69
CA ASP A 76 -0.81 -0.58 4.87
C ASP A 76 -1.21 -2.04 5.13
N LYS A 77 -2.20 -2.56 4.41
CA LYS A 77 -2.92 -3.81 4.77
C LYS A 77 -2.85 -4.89 3.69
N MET A 78 -2.38 -4.55 2.49
CA MET A 78 -2.22 -5.47 1.38
C MET A 78 -1.05 -5.07 0.51
N ASP A 79 -0.60 -6.01 -0.33
CA ASP A 79 0.35 -5.73 -1.39
C ASP A 79 -0.25 -4.71 -2.37
N VAL A 80 0.47 -3.62 -2.62
CA VAL A 80 0.03 -2.51 -3.47
C VAL A 80 0.10 -2.84 -4.96
N GLU A 81 0.89 -3.85 -5.35
CA GLU A 81 1.03 -4.30 -6.74
C GLU A 81 -0.03 -5.35 -7.12
N LEU A 82 -0.66 -5.99 -6.12
CA LEU A 82 -1.72 -6.97 -6.29
C LEU A 82 -2.97 -6.37 -6.95
N GLY A 83 -3.53 -7.07 -7.94
CA GLY A 83 -4.73 -6.71 -8.70
C GLY A 83 -4.48 -6.22 -10.12
N TRP A 84 -3.25 -6.30 -10.63
CA TRP A 84 -2.85 -5.87 -11.98
C TRP A 84 -3.40 -4.48 -12.35
N PHE A 85 -4.39 -4.43 -13.27
CA PHE A 85 -5.03 -3.22 -13.76
C PHE A 85 -5.79 -2.46 -12.66
N HIS A 86 -6.11 -3.14 -11.57
CA HIS A 86 -6.86 -2.65 -10.41
C HIS A 86 -5.99 -2.50 -9.15
N SER A 87 -4.68 -2.73 -9.24
CA SER A 87 -3.78 -2.58 -8.11
C SER A 87 -3.78 -1.15 -7.57
N ILE A 88 -3.42 -0.99 -6.30
CA ILE A 88 -3.29 0.34 -5.68
C ILE A 88 -2.20 1.14 -6.40
N TYR A 89 -1.08 0.48 -6.70
CA TYR A 89 0.02 1.03 -7.49
C TYR A 89 -0.51 1.63 -8.79
N ARG A 90 -1.13 0.82 -9.65
CA ARG A 90 -1.53 1.27 -10.98
C ARG A 90 -2.59 2.36 -10.94
N ARG A 91 -3.57 2.24 -10.04
CA ARG A 91 -4.62 3.25 -9.88
C ARG A 91 -4.07 4.57 -9.35
N THR A 92 -3.06 4.52 -8.48
CA THR A 92 -2.43 5.73 -7.96
C THR A 92 -1.87 6.58 -9.09
N PHE A 93 -1.16 5.96 -10.02
CA PHE A 93 -0.61 6.65 -11.18
C PHE A 93 -1.67 7.00 -12.23
N GLN A 94 -2.65 6.12 -12.46
CA GLN A 94 -3.75 6.39 -13.39
C GLN A 94 -4.61 7.59 -12.99
N TYR A 95 -4.82 7.79 -11.68
CA TYR A 95 -5.73 8.80 -11.13
C TYR A 95 -5.01 9.92 -10.36
N CYS A 96 -3.67 10.00 -10.44
CA CYS A 96 -2.87 11.02 -9.75
C CYS A 96 -3.12 11.11 -8.23
N TRP A 97 -3.25 9.96 -7.54
CA TRP A 97 -3.53 9.92 -6.11
C TRP A 97 -2.30 10.28 -5.28
N ALA A 98 -2.15 11.56 -4.95
CA ALA A 98 -1.00 12.09 -4.24
C ALA A 98 -0.83 11.48 -2.83
N LYS A 99 -1.91 11.21 -2.11
CA LYS A 99 -1.84 10.61 -0.76
C LYS A 99 -1.34 9.17 -0.83
N CYS A 100 -1.83 8.40 -1.82
CA CYS A 100 -1.36 7.03 -2.04
C CYS A 100 0.10 7.02 -2.48
N LEU A 101 0.49 7.91 -3.39
CA LEU A 101 1.87 8.02 -3.85
C LEU A 101 2.80 8.33 -2.67
N LYS A 102 2.45 9.32 -1.85
CA LYS A 102 3.22 9.71 -0.66
C LYS A 102 3.42 8.53 0.30
N LYS A 103 2.40 7.68 0.48
CA LYS A 103 2.58 6.45 1.26
C LYS A 103 3.52 5.47 0.58
N MET A 104 3.28 5.15 -0.70
CA MET A 104 4.05 4.14 -1.42
C MET A 104 5.54 4.49 -1.55
N ILE A 105 5.88 5.74 -1.79
CA ILE A 105 7.28 6.17 -1.84
C ILE A 105 7.95 6.02 -0.47
N GLY A 106 7.19 6.13 0.61
CA GLY A 106 7.65 5.91 1.99
C GLY A 106 7.72 4.44 2.41
N MET A 107 7.34 3.49 1.53
CA MET A 107 7.39 2.07 1.83
C MET A 107 8.77 1.52 1.50
N TYR A 108 9.50 1.11 2.54
CA TYR A 108 10.84 0.55 2.40
C TYR A 108 10.95 -0.78 3.13
N LYS A 109 11.89 -1.60 2.69
CA LYS A 109 12.25 -2.86 3.33
C LYS A 109 13.75 -2.91 3.57
N LEU A 110 14.12 -3.40 4.74
CA LEU A 110 15.48 -3.80 5.04
C LEU A 110 15.78 -5.11 4.32
N VAL A 111 16.88 -5.17 3.59
CA VAL A 111 17.34 -6.39 2.91
C VAL A 111 18.75 -6.73 3.37
N ILE A 112 19.02 -8.02 3.52
CA ILE A 112 20.37 -8.52 3.78
C ILE A 112 21.10 -8.61 2.45
N VAL A 113 22.32 -8.14 2.44
CA VAL A 113 23.17 -8.14 1.26
C VAL A 113 24.48 -8.86 1.48
N ASP A 114 25.00 -9.45 0.42
CA ASP A 114 26.39 -9.92 0.35
C ASP A 114 27.20 -8.90 -0.47
N GLU A 115 28.25 -8.35 0.13
CA GLU A 115 29.23 -7.51 -0.57
C GLU A 115 30.27 -8.43 -1.23
N THR A 116 30.15 -8.61 -2.54
CA THR A 116 31.15 -9.34 -3.34
C THR A 116 32.01 -8.35 -4.12
N GLU A 117 33.21 -8.76 -4.57
CA GLU A 117 34.11 -7.93 -5.39
C GLU A 117 33.44 -7.39 -6.68
N ASN A 118 32.37 -8.03 -7.15
CA ASN A 118 31.62 -7.66 -8.35
C ASN A 118 30.30 -6.92 -8.05
N GLY A 119 30.04 -6.53 -6.80
CA GLY A 119 28.87 -5.76 -6.39
C GLY A 119 28.03 -6.40 -5.28
N THR A 120 26.88 -5.79 -5.03
CA THR A 120 25.96 -6.15 -3.93
C THR A 120 24.86 -7.09 -4.41
N THR A 121 24.71 -8.26 -3.77
CA THR A 121 23.61 -9.20 -4.07
C THR A 121 22.64 -9.32 -2.89
N VAL A 122 21.33 -9.32 -3.17
CA VAL A 122 20.29 -9.52 -2.14
C VAL A 122 20.19 -11.00 -1.82
N ILE A 123 20.25 -11.35 -0.55
CA ILE A 123 20.09 -12.74 -0.10
C ILE A 123 18.58 -13.00 0.12
N GLU A 124 17.92 -13.61 -0.88
CA GLU A 124 16.51 -14.02 -0.75
C GLU A 124 16.38 -15.32 0.07
N HIS A 125 15.63 -15.24 1.18
CA HIS A 125 15.17 -16.35 2.05
C HIS A 125 16.19 -17.09 2.95
N HIS A 126 16.16 -16.74 4.24
CA HIS A 126 15.83 -17.62 5.37
C HIS A 126 16.13 -19.14 5.20
N LYS A 127 17.41 -19.51 5.22
CA LYS A 127 17.82 -20.68 5.99
C LYS A 127 18.68 -20.19 7.14
N VAL A 128 18.09 -20.23 8.34
CA VAL A 128 18.76 -19.94 9.61
C VAL A 128 20.02 -20.80 9.71
N LYS A 129 21.14 -20.26 9.24
CA LYS A 129 22.45 -20.63 9.73
C LYS A 129 22.89 -19.44 10.55
N LYS A 130 23.03 -19.65 11.86
CA LYS A 130 23.68 -18.72 12.79
C LYS A 130 24.98 -18.19 12.16
N ARG A 131 24.94 -17.03 11.51
CA ARG A 131 26.12 -16.29 11.06
C ARG A 131 25.95 -14.87 11.59
N LYS A 132 26.47 -14.64 12.78
CA LYS A 132 26.08 -13.53 13.64
C LYS A 132 27.10 -12.39 13.71
N LEU A 133 28.05 -12.24 12.77
CA LEU A 133 29.07 -11.19 12.90
C LEU A 133 29.26 -10.22 11.71
N ASN A 134 28.97 -10.59 10.46
CA ASN A 134 29.31 -9.73 9.30
C ASN A 134 28.15 -9.53 8.31
N GLU A 135 26.89 -9.56 8.76
CA GLU A 135 25.78 -9.24 7.88
C GLU A 135 25.77 -7.73 7.58
N LYS A 136 25.72 -7.39 6.29
CA LYS A 136 25.47 -6.04 5.80
C LYS A 136 24.01 -5.91 5.40
N TYR A 137 23.48 -4.71 5.56
CA TYR A 137 22.10 -4.38 5.23
C TYR A 137 22.02 -3.23 4.24
N ASP A 138 20.96 -3.24 3.46
CA ASP A 138 20.59 -2.19 2.52
C ASP A 138 19.10 -1.87 2.70
N ILE A 139 18.70 -0.64 2.38
CA ILE A 139 17.30 -0.25 2.36
C ILE A 139 16.84 -0.10 0.92
N ARG A 140 15.78 -0.82 0.57
CA ARG A 140 15.19 -0.76 -0.76
C ARG A 140 13.74 -0.33 -0.69
N PRO A 141 13.27 0.47 -1.66
CA PRO A 141 11.86 0.74 -1.78
C PRO A 141 11.11 -0.57 -2.01
N VAL A 142 9.94 -0.71 -1.39
CA VAL A 142 9.03 -1.83 -1.63
C VAL A 142 8.49 -1.77 -3.05
N VAL A 143 8.30 -0.55 -3.56
CA VAL A 143 7.71 -0.26 -4.87
C VAL A 143 8.76 0.34 -5.79
N ASN A 144 8.98 -0.24 -6.97
CA ASN A 144 9.88 0.33 -7.96
C ASN A 144 9.13 1.32 -8.88
N ILE A 145 9.33 2.61 -8.63
CA ILE A 145 8.70 3.70 -9.39
C ILE A 145 9.43 3.97 -10.73
N ASN A 146 10.67 3.49 -10.87
CA ASN A 146 11.51 3.73 -12.05
C ASN A 146 11.15 2.84 -13.25
N PHE A 147 10.24 1.88 -13.10
CA PHE A 147 9.95 0.90 -14.16
C PHE A 147 9.21 1.54 -15.36
N ASN A 148 9.34 0.89 -16.53
CA ASN A 148 8.82 1.18 -17.90
C ASN A 148 7.35 1.64 -18.06
N ALA A 149 6.65 1.94 -16.97
CA ALA A 149 5.32 2.51 -16.95
C ALA A 149 5.31 4.05 -17.04
N ILE A 150 6.46 4.73 -16.89
CA ILE A 150 6.55 6.20 -16.90
C ILE A 150 5.85 6.81 -18.14
N SER A 151 6.08 6.30 -19.36
CA SER A 151 5.47 6.88 -20.57
C SER A 151 3.93 6.74 -20.60
N GLY A 152 3.41 5.56 -20.24
CA GLY A 152 1.96 5.31 -20.16
C GLY A 152 1.32 6.08 -19.01
N ILE A 153 1.97 6.12 -17.85
CA ILE A 153 1.52 6.81 -16.64
C ILE A 153 1.45 8.31 -16.85
N PHE A 154 2.46 8.96 -17.44
CA PHE A 154 2.42 10.40 -17.72
C PHE A 154 1.29 10.76 -18.70
N SER A 155 0.94 9.86 -19.63
CA SER A 155 -0.20 10.07 -20.54
C SER A 155 -1.56 10.08 -19.82
N PHE A 156 -1.68 9.38 -18.68
CA PHE A 156 -2.87 9.42 -17.83
C PHE A 156 -2.81 10.58 -16.84
N ALA A 157 -1.63 10.82 -16.24
CA ALA A 157 -1.45 11.85 -15.25
C ALA A 157 -1.62 13.26 -15.81
N SER A 158 -1.22 13.48 -17.07
CA SER A 158 -1.43 14.74 -17.80
C SER A 158 -2.90 15.07 -18.06
N LYS A 159 -3.83 14.10 -18.01
CA LYS A 159 -5.26 14.31 -18.27
C LYS A 159 -6.08 14.68 -17.03
N GLY A 160 -5.51 14.57 -15.83
CA GLY A 160 -6.19 14.84 -14.56
C GLY A 160 -5.25 15.41 -13.51
N GLY A 161 -4.28 16.22 -13.93
CA GLY A 161 -3.09 16.59 -13.17
C GLY A 161 -3.36 17.03 -11.73
N SER A 162 -2.70 16.36 -10.79
CA SER A 162 -2.53 16.82 -9.40
C SER A 162 -1.13 17.38 -9.26
N LEU A 163 -1.00 18.68 -8.99
CA LEU A 163 0.31 19.31 -8.74
C LEU A 163 1.04 18.63 -7.57
N ASP A 164 0.30 18.28 -6.52
CA ASP A 164 0.83 17.60 -5.34
C ASP A 164 1.42 16.23 -5.69
N PHE A 165 0.82 15.53 -6.65
CA PHE A 165 1.35 14.25 -7.13
C PHE A 165 2.73 14.42 -7.77
N PHE A 166 2.89 15.39 -8.67
CA PHE A 166 4.17 15.65 -9.32
C PHE A 166 5.21 16.19 -8.35
N LYS A 167 4.81 17.07 -7.43
CA LYS A 167 5.68 17.56 -6.36
C LYS A 167 6.20 16.40 -5.49
N THR A 168 5.31 15.47 -5.13
CA THR A 168 5.68 14.27 -4.38
C THR A 168 6.70 13.39 -5.13
N LEU A 169 6.56 13.24 -6.45
CA LEU A 169 7.57 12.53 -7.26
C LEU A 169 8.91 13.26 -7.30
N LEU A 170 8.88 14.59 -7.51
CA LEU A 170 10.09 15.41 -7.54
C LEU A 170 10.83 15.38 -6.19
N GLU A 171 10.10 15.32 -5.07
CA GLU A 171 10.68 15.30 -3.73
C GLU A 171 11.10 13.90 -3.26
N ALA A 172 10.75 12.82 -3.98
CA ALA A 172 11.00 11.45 -3.55
C ALA A 172 12.49 11.12 -3.32
N HIS A 173 13.40 11.76 -4.06
CA HIS A 173 14.85 11.60 -3.88
C HIS A 173 15.39 12.19 -2.57
N ASN A 174 14.61 13.05 -1.90
CA ASN A 174 14.99 13.67 -0.63
C ASN A 174 14.52 12.85 0.58
N ILE A 175 13.94 11.67 0.37
CA ILE A 175 13.52 10.82 1.49
C ILE A 175 14.75 10.21 2.14
N VAL A 176 14.94 10.54 3.41
CA VAL A 176 16.00 10.05 4.30
C VAL A 176 15.39 9.02 5.24
N ILE A 177 16.09 7.91 5.47
CA ILE A 177 15.59 6.81 6.29
C ILE A 177 16.57 6.56 7.41
N ASP A 178 16.19 6.94 8.62
CA ASP A 178 16.95 6.64 9.82
C ASP A 178 16.84 5.14 10.15
N THR A 179 17.86 4.38 9.75
CA THR A 179 17.89 2.91 9.87
C THR A 179 18.01 2.45 11.31
N GLU A 180 18.68 3.25 12.14
CA GLU A 180 18.89 2.96 13.55
C GLU A 180 17.61 3.15 14.33
N LYS A 181 16.91 4.26 14.08
CA LYS A 181 15.60 4.53 14.69
C LYS A 181 14.53 3.54 14.24
N LEU A 182 14.51 3.17 12.96
CA LEU A 182 13.44 2.35 12.39
C LEU A 182 13.65 0.84 12.61
N TYR A 183 14.90 0.37 12.52
CA TYR A 183 15.23 -1.07 12.55
C TYR A 183 16.22 -1.45 13.66
N GLY A 184 16.79 -0.48 14.40
CA GLY A 184 17.85 -0.74 15.37
C GLY A 184 19.18 -1.11 14.73
N ILE A 185 19.38 -0.80 13.44
CA ILE A 185 20.58 -1.16 12.68
C ILE A 185 21.53 0.04 12.61
N PRO A 186 22.74 -0.03 13.22
CA PRO A 186 23.71 1.04 13.19
C PRO A 186 24.39 1.18 11.82
N ALA A 187 24.92 2.36 11.54
CA ALA A 187 25.57 2.71 10.28
C ALA A 187 26.70 1.74 9.88
N SER A 188 27.42 1.17 10.85
CA SER A 188 28.50 0.19 10.62
C SER A 188 28.03 -1.09 9.92
N GLN A 189 26.75 -1.45 10.06
CA GLN A 189 26.15 -2.62 9.43
C GLN A 189 25.44 -2.29 8.12
N MET A 190 25.32 -1.01 7.75
CA MET A 190 24.78 -0.59 6.46
C MET A 190 25.85 -0.63 5.36
N ILE A 191 25.42 -0.87 4.12
CA ILE A 191 26.26 -0.58 2.94
C ILE A 191 26.55 0.92 2.91
N GLY A 192 27.78 1.29 2.58
CA GLY A 192 28.19 2.70 2.46
C GLY A 192 28.40 3.42 3.80
N GLY A 193 28.09 2.78 4.93
CA GLY A 193 28.41 3.31 6.27
C GLY A 193 27.54 4.49 6.72
N SER A 194 26.38 4.71 6.10
CA SER A 194 25.38 5.70 6.52
C SER A 194 24.16 4.99 7.13
N ASN A 195 23.61 5.56 8.20
CA ASN A 195 22.30 5.20 8.75
C ASN A 195 21.19 6.20 8.37
N LEU A 196 21.49 7.13 7.46
CA LEU A 196 20.59 8.16 6.91
C LEU A 196 20.43 7.97 5.40
#